data_AF-A0A7G9B181-F1
#
_entry.id   AF-A0A7G9B181-F1
#
_cell.length_a   1.000
_cell.length_b   1.000
_cell.length_c   1.000
_cell.angle_alpha   90.00
_cell.angle_beta   90.00
_cell.angle_gamma   90.00
#
_symmetry.space_group_name_H-M   'P 1'
#
loop_
_entity.id
_entity.type
_entity.pdbx_description
1 polymer ?
#
loop_
_entity_poly.entity_id
_entity_poly.type
_entity_poly.pdbx_seq_one_letter_code
_entity_poly.pdbx_strand_id
1 'polypeptide(L)' 'MKYQDPSMEEYFNSLPLQVRSFINRSGADICSPGELTMIGEHLKHSLSTEEPDSKK' A
#
# COMPACT_ATOMS: atom_id res chain seq x y z
N MET A 1 12.31 0.42 12.20
CA MET A 1 11.88 1.19 11.01
C MET A 1 11.65 0.20 9.89
N LYS A 2 10.47 0.20 9.27
CA LYS A 2 10.11 -0.78 8.20
C LYS A 2 10.71 -0.40 6.85
N TYR A 3 11.07 0.87 6.67
CA TYR A 3 11.75 1.38 5.48
C TYR A 3 13.08 2.00 5.92
N GLN A 4 14.17 1.73 5.18
CA GLN A 4 15.46 2.36 5.42
C GLN A 4 15.56 3.76 4.80
N ASP A 5 14.68 4.07 3.85
CA ASP A 5 14.71 5.31 3.10
C ASP A 5 13.64 6.28 3.62
N PRO A 6 14.01 7.52 3.99
CA PRO A 6 13.07 8.50 4.53
C PRO A 6 11.98 8.86 3.50
N SER A 7 12.28 8.85 2.20
CA SER A 7 11.29 9.14 1.17
C SER A 7 10.24 8.04 1.04
N MET A 8 10.60 6.77 1.29
CA MET A 8 9.62 5.69 1.38
C MET A 8 8.72 5.84 2.61
N GLU A 9 9.30 6.22 3.75
CA GLU A 9 8.53 6.39 4.97
C GLU A 9 7.55 7.59 4.87
N GLU A 10 7.96 8.68 4.22
CA GLU A 10 7.08 9.81 3.91
C GLU A 10 5.94 9.40 2.98
N TYR A 11 6.23 8.69 1.89
CA TYR A 11 5.18 8.22 0.98
C TYR A 11 4.22 7.28 1.70
N PHE A 12 4.72 6.30 2.47
CA PHE A 12 3.90 5.39 3.27
C PHE A 12 3.02 6.17 4.27
N ASN A 13 3.56 7.21 4.91
CA ASN A 13 2.79 8.06 5.82
C ASN A 13 1.80 8.99 5.11
N SER A 14 2.00 9.28 3.84
CA SER A 14 1.06 10.03 3.00
C SER A 14 -0.12 9.15 2.52
N LEU A 15 0.06 7.82 2.47
CA LEU A 15 -1.00 6.90 2.06
C LEU A 15 -2.18 6.85 3.06
N PRO A 16 -3.40 6.55 2.60
CA PRO A 16 -4.55 6.35 3.48
C PRO A 16 -4.33 5.22 4.50
N LEU A 17 -4.98 5.34 5.66
CA LEU A 17 -4.91 4.35 6.75
C LEU A 17 -5.27 2.93 6.30
N GLN A 18 -6.23 2.78 5.39
CA GLN A 18 -6.60 1.49 4.82
C GLN A 18 -5.45 0.87 4.00
N VAL A 19 -4.79 1.66 3.15
CA VAL A 19 -3.65 1.21 2.35
C VAL A 19 -2.49 0.78 3.25
N ARG A 20 -2.15 1.61 4.25
CA ARG A 20 -1.11 1.29 5.24
C ARG A 20 -1.44 0.00 6.01
N SER A 21 -2.69 -0.14 6.45
CA SER A 21 -3.14 -1.34 7.16
C SER A 21 -3.08 -2.59 6.28
N PHE A 22 -3.41 -2.47 4.99
CA PHE A 22 -3.33 -3.56 4.04
C PHE A 22 -1.88 -3.99 3.81
N ILE A 23 -0.97 -3.05 3.57
CA ILE A 23 0.47 -3.34 3.42
C ILE A 23 1.00 -4.03 4.68
N ASN A 24 0.64 -3.53 5.86
CA ASN A 24 1.09 -4.06 7.14
C ASN A 24 0.50 -5.46 7.41
N ARG A 25 -0.76 -5.71 7.04
CA ARG A 25 -1.40 -7.04 7.13
C ARG A 25 -0.84 -8.03 6.11
N SER A 26 -0.58 -7.57 4.90
CA SER A 26 -0.05 -8.41 3.82
C SER A 26 1.37 -8.88 4.12
N GLY A 27 2.09 -8.14 4.98
CA GLY A 27 3.48 -8.44 5.31
C GLY A 27 4.40 -8.26 4.10
N ALA A 28 3.99 -7.43 3.13
CA ALA A 28 4.77 -7.16 1.93
C ALA A 28 6.10 -6.50 2.34
N ASP A 29 7.20 -7.16 2.03
CA ASP A 29 8.55 -6.63 2.27
C ASP A 29 8.91 -5.75 1.07
N ILE A 30 8.66 -4.45 1.23
CA ILE A 30 8.86 -3.47 0.16
C ILE A 30 10.26 -2.92 0.29
N CYS A 31 11.15 -3.37 -0.59
CA CYS A 31 12.55 -2.96 -0.58
C CYS A 31 12.83 -1.72 -1.45
N SER A 32 11.85 -1.26 -2.24
CA SER A 32 12.02 -0.15 -3.19
C SER A 32 10.87 0.87 -3.16
N PRO A 33 11.14 2.17 -3.40
CA PRO A 33 10.11 3.20 -3.43
C PRO A 33 9.10 3.00 -4.57
N GLY A 34 9.56 2.45 -5.70
CA GLY A 34 8.71 2.14 -6.85
C GLY A 34 7.68 1.08 -6.53
N GLU A 35 8.06 0.03 -5.80
CA GLU A 35 7.12 -1.01 -5.32
C GLU A 35 6.08 -0.43 -4.37
N LEU A 36 6.51 0.41 -3.42
CA LEU A 36 5.60 1.07 -2.49
C LEU A 36 4.56 1.94 -3.24
N THR A 37 5.02 2.64 -4.27
CA THR A 37 4.17 3.51 -5.10
C THR A 37 3.17 2.70 -5.91
N MET A 38 3.62 1.62 -6.57
CA MET A 38 2.73 0.72 -7.32
C MET A 38 1.67 0.09 -6.42
N ILE A 39 2.06 -0.40 -5.25
CA ILE A 39 1.12 -0.99 -4.28
C ILE A 39 0.17 0.08 -3.76
N GLY A 40 0.69 1.27 -3.43
CA GLY A 40 -0.09 2.41 -2.98
C GLY A 40 -1.17 2.82 -3.99
N GLU A 41 -0.79 2.98 -5.26
CA GLU A 41 -1.74 3.31 -6.34
C GLU A 41 -2.73 2.18 -6.61
N HIS A 42 -2.24 0.94 -6.71
CA HIS A 42 -3.11 -0.21 -6.95
C HIS A 42 -4.15 -0.37 -5.84
N LEU A 43 -3.74 -0.27 -4.58
CA LEU A 43 -4.64 -0.34 -3.43
C LEU A 43 -5.58 0.87 -3.39
N LYS A 44 -5.11 2.07 -3.70
CA LYS A 44 -5.96 3.26 -3.74
C LYS A 44 -7.07 3.11 -4.79
N HIS A 45 -6.77 2.53 -5.95
CA HIS A 45 -7.75 2.20 -6.98
C HIS A 45 -8.66 1.04 -6.56
N SER A 46 -8.12 -0.07 -6.04
CA SER A 46 -8.90 -1.23 -5.59
C SER A 46 -9.82 -0.91 -4.41
N LEU A 47 -9.38 -0.09 -3.45
CA LEU A 47 -10.21 0.34 -2.32
C LEU A 47 -11.25 1.39 -2.73
N SER A 48 -10.98 2.19 -3.77
CA SER A 48 -11.99 3.09 -4.34
C SER A 48 -13.01 2.34 -5.21
N THR A 49 -12.69 1.11 -5.60
CA THR A 49 -13.53 0.21 -6.38
C THR A 49 -13.87 -0.99 -5.51
N GLU A 50 -14.55 -0.77 -4.38
CA GLU A 50 -15.30 -1.83 -3.70
C GLU A 50 -16.49 -2.23 -4.59
N GLU A 51 -16.21 -2.86 -5.72
CA GLU A 51 -17.13 -3.83 -6.29
C GLU A 51 -16.72 -5.17 -5.66
N PRO A 52 -17.52 -5.73 -4.74
CA PRO A 52 -17.28 -7.07 -4.25
C PRO A 52 -17.53 -8.02 -5.42
N ASP A 53 -16.48 -8.43 -6.14
CA ASP A 53 -16.53 -9.65 -6.95
C ASP A 53 -16.63 -10.82 -5.97
N SER A 54 -17.85 -11.01 -5.49
CA SER A 54 -18.34 -12.28 -5.00
C SER A 54 -18.30 -13.24 -6.19
N LYS A 55 -17.11 -13.81 -6.39
CA LYS A 55 -16.89 -15.25 -6.56
C LYS A 55 -18.16 -16.01 -6.95
N LYS A 56 -18.28 -16.24 -8.27
CA LYS A 56 -18.63 -17.49 -8.95
C LYS A 56 -19.88 -18.26 -8.51
#